data_AF-A0A2E0KQA4-F1
#
_entry.id   AF-A0A2E0KQA4-F1
#
_cell.length_a   1.000
_cell.length_b   1.000
_cell.length_c   1.000
_cell.angle_alpha   90.00
_cell.angle_beta   90.00
_cell.angle_gamma   90.00
#
_symmetry.space_group_name_H-M   'P 1'
#
loop_
_entity.id
_entity.type
_entity.pdbx_description
1 polymer ?
#
loop_
_entity_poly.entity_id
_entity_poly.type
_entity_poly.pdbx_seq_one_letter_code
_entity_poly.pdbx_strand_id
1 'polypeptide(L)'
;MDKGLWKWISSSAIVASMCCLPSVIMVMFGLASVSTAAALSDTLYWGKDGYWWFRPTMLGIAGILVTVGLVSYFRNQGVCTLDDVKRERRKVINTSLLAFTIAIIGYLIFNYVVLEILGIAVGLPWEEDAFWN
;
A
#
# COMPACT_ATOMS: atom_id res chain seq x y z
N MET A 1 -13.39 -9.33 -10.80
CA MET A 1 -12.32 -9.56 -9.81
C MET A 1 -12.95 -10.34 -8.66
N ASP A 2 -12.40 -11.49 -8.32
CA ASP A 2 -12.87 -12.36 -7.23
C ASP A 2 -12.60 -11.74 -5.85
N LYS A 3 -13.40 -12.14 -4.84
CA LYS A 3 -13.26 -11.63 -3.46
C LYS A 3 -11.88 -11.92 -2.86
N GLY A 4 -11.21 -12.99 -3.31
CA GLY A 4 -9.87 -13.38 -2.88
C GLY A 4 -8.80 -12.39 -3.34
N LEU A 5 -8.74 -12.10 -4.63
CA LEU A 5 -7.79 -11.12 -5.18
C LEU A 5 -7.99 -9.71 -4.61
N TRP A 6 -9.23 -9.28 -4.42
CA TRP A 6 -9.50 -7.96 -3.83
C TRP A 6 -8.98 -7.84 -2.40
N LYS A 7 -9.08 -8.91 -1.59
CA LYS A 7 -8.52 -8.98 -0.24
C LYS A 7 -6.99 -8.84 -0.22
N TRP A 8 -6.30 -9.44 -1.19
CA TRP A 8 -4.83 -9.32 -1.31
C TRP A 8 -4.42 -7.92 -1.76
N ILE A 9 -5.17 -7.31 -2.68
CA ILE A 9 -4.92 -5.92 -3.11
C ILE A 9 -5.12 -4.96 -1.94
N SER A 10 -6.23 -5.09 -1.19
CA SER A 10 -6.50 -4.22 -0.04
C SER A 10 -5.46 -4.39 1.09
N SER A 11 -5.03 -5.63 1.38
CA SER A 11 -4.01 -5.86 2.39
C SER A 11 -2.65 -5.30 1.98
N SER A 12 -2.29 -5.39 0.69
CA SER A 12 -1.06 -4.80 0.19
C SER A 12 -1.03 -3.27 0.34
N ALA A 13 -2.16 -2.59 0.14
CA ALA A 13 -2.27 -1.15 0.32
C ALA A 13 -2.04 -0.74 1.79
N ILE A 14 -2.60 -1.51 2.73
CA ILE A 14 -2.39 -1.27 4.17
C ILE A 14 -0.91 -1.47 4.54
N VAL A 15 -0.30 -2.56 4.08
CA VAL A 15 1.13 -2.84 4.35
C VAL A 15 2.02 -1.74 3.77
N ALA A 16 1.73 -1.28 2.55
CA ALA A 16 2.46 -0.18 1.94
C ALA A 16 2.29 1.16 2.69
N SER A 17 1.15 1.36 3.38
CA SER A 17 0.85 2.56 4.16
C SER A 17 1.40 2.55 5.60
N MET A 18 2.12 1.48 6.00
CA MET A 18 2.69 1.36 7.36
C MET A 18 3.67 2.47 7.74
N CYS A 19 4.14 3.28 6.78
CA CYS A 19 4.95 4.46 7.07
C CYS A 19 4.19 5.60 7.78
N CYS A 20 2.87 5.69 7.59
CA CYS A 20 2.07 6.82 8.09
C CYS A 20 0.88 6.37 8.94
N LEU A 21 0.31 5.20 8.66
CA LEU A 21 -0.86 4.66 9.36
C LEU A 21 -0.67 4.48 10.88
N PRO A 22 0.47 3.97 11.39
CA PRO A 22 0.70 3.85 12.82
C PRO A 22 0.73 5.19 13.55
N SER A 23 1.29 6.24 12.92
CA SER A 23 1.38 7.58 13.50
C SER A 23 -0.01 8.17 13.74
N VAL A 24 -0.91 8.09 12.76
CA VAL A 24 -2.31 8.55 12.89
C VAL A 24 -3.02 7.79 14.02
N ILE A 25 -2.86 6.47 14.06
CA ILE A 25 -3.48 5.62 15.10
C ILE A 25 -2.94 5.99 16.49
N MET A 26 -1.63 6.14 16.66
CA MET A 26 -1.06 6.50 17.97
C MET A 26 -1.58 7.84 18.49
N VAL A 27 -1.76 8.84 17.61
CA VAL A 27 -2.32 10.13 18.00
C VAL A 27 -3.81 10.00 18.33
N MET A 28 -4.60 9.28 17.53
CA MET A 28 -6.02 9.05 17.81
C MET A 28 -6.27 8.39 19.16
N PHE A 29 -5.42 7.43 19.55
CA PHE A 29 -5.52 6.75 20.84
C PHE A 29 -4.81 7.48 21.98
N GLY A 30 -4.23 8.67 21.74
CA GLY A 30 -3.51 9.45 22.74
C GLY A 30 -2.24 8.78 23.27
N LEU A 31 -1.67 7.83 22.51
CA LEU A 31 -0.46 7.09 22.89
C LEU A 31 0.83 7.87 22.62
N ALA A 32 0.79 8.82 21.68
CA ALA A 32 1.93 9.66 21.32
C ALA A 32 1.48 11.12 21.10
N SER A 33 2.39 12.06 21.34
CA SER A 33 2.17 13.45 20.95
C SER A 33 2.24 13.61 19.42
N VAL A 34 1.57 14.64 18.91
CA VAL A 34 1.57 15.01 17.50
C VAL A 34 3.00 15.18 16.96
N SER A 35 3.90 15.80 17.73
CA SER A 35 5.28 16.03 17.33
C SER A 35 6.10 14.73 17.24
N THR A 36 5.90 13.79 18.17
CA THR A 36 6.57 12.48 18.12
C THR A 36 6.03 11.63 16.98
N ALA A 37 4.71 11.65 16.74
CA ALA A 37 4.09 10.91 15.65
C ALA A 37 4.50 11.43 14.27
N ALA A 38 4.61 12.76 14.10
CA ALA A 38 5.09 13.39 12.88
C ALA A 38 6.57 13.06 12.61
N ALA A 39 7.42 13.17 13.63
CA ALA A 39 8.83 12.80 13.51
C ALA A 39 9.00 11.31 13.16
N LEU A 40 8.18 10.43 13.73
CA LEU A 40 8.20 9.00 13.43
C LEU A 40 7.77 8.71 11.98
N SER A 41 6.72 9.36 11.48
CA SER A 41 6.33 9.19 10.07
C SER A 41 7.42 9.71 9.14
N ASP A 42 8.06 10.84 9.46
CA ASP A 42 9.14 11.39 8.65
C ASP A 42 10.39 10.50 8.61
N THR A 43 10.77 9.89 9.74
CA THR A 43 11.92 8.98 9.77
C THR A 43 11.64 7.72 8.97
N LEU A 44 10.43 7.17 9.05
CA LEU A 44 10.02 5.97 8.32
C LEU A 44 9.77 6.23 6.82
N TYR A 45 9.27 7.42 6.48
CA TYR A 45 8.97 7.84 5.12
C TYR A 45 10.24 8.29 4.38
N TRP A 46 11.07 9.15 4.97
CA TRP A 46 12.30 9.62 4.34
C TRP A 46 13.51 8.73 4.62
N GLY A 47 13.38 7.74 5.50
CA GLY A 47 14.46 6.84 5.85
C GLY A 47 15.58 7.51 6.65
N LYS A 48 15.26 8.55 7.42
CA LYS A 48 16.21 9.20 8.34
C LYS A 48 16.65 8.20 9.43
N ASP A 49 17.79 8.45 10.06
CA ASP A 49 18.34 7.61 11.13
C ASP A 49 18.60 6.14 10.75
N GLY A 50 18.93 5.88 9.47
CA GLY A 50 19.30 4.55 8.98
C GLY A 50 18.12 3.67 8.54
N TYR A 51 16.89 4.19 8.55
CA TYR A 51 15.67 3.50 8.12
C TYR A 51 15.40 3.56 6.60
N TRP A 52 16.40 3.89 5.78
CA TRP A 52 16.28 3.96 4.31
C TRP A 52 15.69 2.69 3.68
N TRP A 53 15.91 1.53 4.30
CA TRP A 53 15.43 0.23 3.87
C TRP A 53 13.94 0.03 4.14
N PHE A 54 13.33 0.75 5.08
CA PHE A 54 11.96 0.48 5.53
C PHE A 54 10.96 0.62 4.39
N ARG A 55 11.01 1.74 3.66
CA ARG A 55 10.15 2.02 2.52
C ARG A 55 10.25 0.97 1.39
N PRO A 56 11.44 0.69 0.82
CA PRO A 56 11.55 -0.30 -0.24
C PRO A 56 11.18 -1.70 0.25
N THR A 57 11.40 -2.02 1.54
CA THR A 57 11.01 -3.31 2.12
C THR A 57 9.50 -3.44 2.21
N MET A 58 8.80 -2.42 2.72
CA MET A 58 7.33 -2.44 2.80
C MET A 58 6.67 -2.45 1.42
N LEU A 59 7.18 -1.68 0.46
CA LEU A 59 6.73 -1.73 -0.93
C LEU A 59 7.02 -3.10 -1.57
N GLY A 60 8.17 -3.70 -1.26
CA GLY A 60 8.52 -5.06 -1.68
C GLY A 60 7.53 -6.10 -1.16
N ILE A 61 7.21 -6.06 0.14
CA ILE A 61 6.22 -6.94 0.77
C ILE A 61 4.84 -6.73 0.13
N ALA A 62 4.43 -5.48 -0.08
CA ALA A 62 3.17 -5.17 -0.77
C ALA A 62 3.15 -5.74 -2.20
N GLY A 63 4.24 -5.60 -2.96
CA GLY A 63 4.37 -6.19 -4.29
C GLY A 63 4.28 -7.71 -4.29
N ILE A 64 4.91 -8.36 -3.30
CA ILE A 64 4.82 -9.82 -3.11
C ILE A 64 3.38 -10.23 -2.81
N LEU A 65 2.66 -9.50 -1.95
CA LEU A 65 1.25 -9.77 -1.64
C LEU A 65 0.36 -9.71 -2.88
N VAL A 66 0.52 -8.67 -3.71
CA VAL A 66 -0.21 -8.55 -4.99
C VAL A 66 0.13 -9.71 -5.91
N THR A 67 1.42 -10.08 -6.01
CA THR A 67 1.89 -11.17 -6.86
C THR A 67 1.32 -12.52 -6.41
N VAL A 68 1.32 -12.80 -5.11
CA VAL A 68 0.73 -14.02 -4.52
C VAL A 68 -0.78 -14.06 -4.77
N GLY A 69 -1.48 -12.94 -4.58
CA GLY A 69 -2.90 -12.83 -4.87
C GLY A 69 -3.20 -13.12 -6.35
N LEU A 70 -2.37 -12.60 -7.25
CA LEU A 70 -2.51 -12.80 -8.68
C LEU A 70 -2.21 -14.25 -9.10
N VAL A 71 -1.19 -14.87 -8.53
CA VAL A 71 -0.87 -16.29 -8.74
C VAL A 71 -2.04 -17.17 -8.25
N SER A 72 -2.60 -16.88 -7.08
CA SER A 72 -3.78 -17.59 -6.56
C SER A 72 -4.99 -17.43 -7.49
N TYR A 73 -5.22 -16.23 -8.02
CA TYR A 73 -6.30 -15.94 -8.97
C TYR A 73 -6.18 -16.75 -10.28
N PHE A 74 -4.98 -16.84 -10.86
CA PHE A 74 -4.77 -17.61 -12.08
C PHE A 74 -4.83 -19.11 -11.86
N ARG A 75 -4.35 -19.60 -10.70
CA ARG A 75 -4.48 -21.02 -10.33
C ARG A 75 -5.94 -21.43 -10.16
N ASN A 76 -6.79 -20.56 -9.58
CA ASN A 76 -8.23 -20.81 -9.48
C ASN A 76 -8.94 -20.83 -10.83
N GLN A 77 -8.36 -20.21 -11.86
CA GLN A 77 -8.87 -20.26 -13.24
C GLN A 77 -8.31 -21.44 -14.05
N GLY A 78 -7.56 -22.35 -13.43
CA GLY A 78 -7.00 -23.53 -14.08
C GLY A 78 -5.70 -23.29 -14.84
N VAL A 79 -5.12 -22.08 -14.77
CA VAL A 79 -3.82 -21.78 -15.39
C VAL A 79 -2.72 -22.23 -14.42
N CYS A 80 -2.28 -23.48 -14.57
CA CYS A 80 -1.27 -24.10 -13.71
C CYS A 80 0.06 -24.38 -14.42
N THR A 81 0.11 -24.26 -15.75
CA THR A 81 1.30 -24.57 -16.57
C THR A 81 1.80 -23.34 -17.33
N LEU A 82 3.10 -23.35 -17.69
CA LEU A 82 3.70 -22.29 -18.50
C LEU A 82 3.09 -22.21 -19.91
N ASP A 83 2.63 -23.36 -20.45
CA ASP A 83 1.96 -23.42 -21.75
C ASP A 83 0.58 -22.75 -21.72
N ASP A 84 -0.17 -22.90 -20.63
CA ASP A 84 -1.45 -22.19 -20.43
C ASP A 84 -1.24 -20.68 -20.32
N VAL A 85 -0.19 -20.24 -19.62
CA VAL A 85 0.18 -18.82 -19.54
C VAL A 85 0.54 -18.27 -20.91
N LYS A 86 1.24 -19.06 -21.75
CA LYS A 86 1.64 -18.63 -23.10
C LYS A 86 0.45 -18.55 -24.06
N ARG A 87 -0.52 -19.47 -23.92
CA ARG A 87 -1.77 -19.49 -24.67
C ARG A 87 -2.68 -18.31 -24.32
N GLU A 88 -2.84 -18.04 -23.02
CA GLU A 88 -3.68 -16.96 -22.50
C GLU A 88 -2.90 -15.68 -22.13
N ARG A 89 -1.76 -15.44 -22.79
CA ARG A 89 -0.82 -14.36 -22.42
C ARG A 89 -1.47 -12.99 -22.35
N ARG A 90 -2.42 -12.69 -23.26
CA ARG A 90 -3.14 -11.41 -23.26
C ARG A 90 -4.02 -11.25 -22.02
N LYS A 91 -4.70 -12.31 -21.60
CA LYS A 91 -5.55 -12.31 -20.41
C LYS A 91 -4.71 -12.15 -19.14
N VAL A 92 -3.59 -12.86 -19.06
CA VAL A 92 -2.66 -12.77 -17.93
C VAL A 92 -2.08 -11.37 -17.80
N ILE A 93 -1.53 -10.82 -18.89
CA ILE A 93 -0.93 -9.48 -18.90
C ILE A 93 -1.97 -8.40 -18.60
N ASN A 94 -3.17 -8.47 -19.20
CA ASN A 94 -4.17 -7.41 -18.98
C ASN A 94 -4.70 -7.44 -17.54
N THR A 95 -4.90 -8.62 -16.97
CA THR A 95 -5.36 -8.77 -15.59
C THR A 95 -4.27 -8.35 -14.60
N SER A 96 -3.01 -8.75 -14.84
CA SER A 96 -1.90 -8.36 -13.97
C SER A 96 -1.73 -6.85 -13.97
N LEU A 97 -1.72 -6.24 -15.15
CA LEU A 97 -1.61 -4.79 -15.31
C LEU A 97 -2.74 -4.09 -14.55
N LEU A 98 -3.99 -4.52 -14.76
CA LEU A 98 -5.15 -3.96 -14.08
C LEU A 98 -5.07 -4.12 -12.56
N ALA A 99 -4.64 -5.28 -12.04
CA ALA A 99 -4.49 -5.51 -10.61
C ALA A 99 -3.42 -4.60 -9.99
N PHE A 100 -2.25 -4.46 -10.64
CA PHE A 100 -1.20 -3.55 -10.19
C PHE A 100 -1.64 -2.08 -10.29
N THR A 101 -2.31 -1.68 -11.37
CA THR A 101 -2.85 -0.33 -11.51
C THR A 101 -3.83 0.00 -10.38
N ILE A 102 -4.76 -0.91 -10.07
CA ILE A 102 -5.70 -0.70 -8.96
C ILE A 102 -4.97 -0.64 -7.61
N ALA A 103 -3.97 -1.51 -7.38
CA ALA A 103 -3.19 -1.50 -6.15
C ALA A 103 -2.44 -0.17 -5.97
N ILE A 104 -1.82 0.35 -7.02
CA ILE A 104 -1.09 1.62 -7.00
C ILE A 104 -2.06 2.78 -6.77
N ILE A 105 -3.15 2.85 -7.53
CA ILE A 105 -4.17 3.90 -7.36
C ILE A 105 -4.75 3.87 -5.95
N GLY A 106 -5.09 2.68 -5.44
CA GLY A 106 -5.58 2.49 -4.09
C GLY A 106 -4.58 2.93 -3.03
N TYR A 107 -3.30 2.60 -3.20
CA TYR A 107 -2.22 3.07 -2.34
C TYR A 107 -2.11 4.60 -2.31
N LEU A 108 -2.15 5.24 -3.48
CA LEU A 108 -2.06 6.70 -3.60
C LEU A 108 -3.26 7.38 -2.93
N ILE A 109 -4.48 6.95 -3.26
CA ILE A 109 -5.70 7.51 -2.65
C ILE A 109 -5.68 7.31 -1.12
N PHE A 110 -5.28 6.13 -0.66
CA PHE A 110 -5.28 5.85 0.77
C PHE A 110 -4.25 6.68 1.54
N ASN A 111 -3.05 6.92 0.97
CA ASN A 111 -2.03 7.72 1.64
C ASN A 111 -2.28 9.22 1.53
N TYR A 112 -2.47 9.73 0.31
CA TYR A 112 -2.51 11.17 0.02
C TYR A 112 -3.92 11.78 0.08
N VAL A 113 -4.96 10.97 0.32
CA VAL A 113 -6.31 11.50 0.55
C VAL A 113 -6.81 11.07 1.91
N VAL A 114 -6.85 9.76 2.17
CA VAL A 114 -7.45 9.25 3.41
C VAL A 114 -6.57 9.54 4.63
N LEU A 115 -5.31 9.09 4.61
CA LEU A 115 -4.41 9.29 5.74
C LEU A 115 -4.06 10.76 5.92
N GLU A 116 -3.84 11.50 4.84
CA GLU A 116 -3.56 12.93 4.88
C GLU A 116 -4.66 13.72 5.60
N ILE A 117 -5.92 13.56 5.18
CA ILE A 117 -7.08 14.22 5.82
C ILE A 117 -7.22 13.77 7.28
N LEU A 118 -7.05 12.48 7.57
CA LEU A 118 -7.12 11.98 8.94
C LEU A 118 -6.00 12.55 9.81
N GLY A 119 -4.80 12.68 9.26
CA GLY A 119 -3.64 13.24 9.94
C GLY A 119 -3.85 14.71 10.31
N ILE A 120 -4.34 15.51 9.36
CA ILE A 120 -4.72 16.91 9.60
C ILE A 120 -5.81 16.99 10.68
N ALA A 121 -6.82 16.11 10.61
CA ALA A 121 -7.90 16.09 11.61
C ALA A 121 -7.42 15.75 13.03
N VAL A 122 -6.35 14.96 13.18
CA VAL A 122 -5.73 14.68 14.49
C VAL A 122 -4.62 15.66 14.88
N GLY A 123 -4.42 16.72 14.07
CA GLY A 123 -3.50 17.82 14.35
C GLY A 123 -2.06 17.61 13.86
N LEU A 124 -1.78 16.59 13.05
CA LEU A 124 -0.47 16.44 12.40
C LEU A 124 -0.22 17.60 11.42
N PRO A 125 1.01 18.14 11.36
CA PRO A 125 1.35 19.28 10.51
C PRO A 125 1.51 18.85 9.03
N TRP A 126 0.53 18.12 8.50
CA TRP A 126 0.51 17.63 7.11
C TRP A 126 -0.22 18.58 6.15
N GLU A 127 -0.79 19.69 6.65
CA GLU A 127 -1.43 20.72 5.81
C GLU A 127 -0.47 21.35 4.80
N GLU A 128 0.80 21.55 5.18
CA GLU A 128 1.82 22.16 4.31
C GLU A 128 2.17 21.24 3.14
N ASP A 129 2.18 19.93 3.38
CA ASP A 129 2.49 18.88 2.40
C ASP A 129 1.25 18.37 1.66
N ALA A 130 0.09 19.00 1.88
CA ALA A 130 -1.16 18.50 1.36
C ALA A 130 -1.19 18.56 -0.17
N PHE A 131 -1.76 17.54 -0.82
CA PHE A 131 -1.74 17.47 -2.29
C PHE A 131 -2.43 18.68 -2.95
N TRP A 132 -3.34 19.34 -2.25
CA TRP A 132 -4.13 20.49 -2.71
C TRP A 132 -3.56 21.87 -2.32
N ASN A 133 -2.41 21.93 -1.66
CA ASN A 133 -1.71 23.17 -1.30
C ASN A 133 -0.72 23.57 -2.40
#